data_AF-A0A3D1K570-F1
#
_entry.id   AF-A0A3D1K570-F1
#
_cell.length_a   1.000
_cell.length_b   1.000
_cell.length_c   1.000
_cell.angle_alpha   90.00
_cell.angle_beta   90.00
_cell.angle_gamma   90.00
#
_symmetry.space_group_name_H-M   'P 1'
#
loop_
_entity.id
_entity.type
_entity.pdbx_description
1 polymer ?
#
loop_
_entity_poly.entity_id
_entity_poly.type
_entity_poly.pdbx_seq_one_letter_code
_entity_poly.pdbx_strand_id
1 'polypeptide(L)'
;MKKENVVVGIELKKMKLWEMIISVEDFVRSHPKMESPEDAQIGKRESCPLRSLTSGSVKSFTLVELLVVIGIIGILAGLLLPVFSNAKKTATATACINNVSQLGKANALYSTDYGYYLPSYAPDVGMAGIGKLWIGTRDASGVNLKNGFITDHLNGNTKILSCPGWKKSNTETDDFVLKGTGYGYNTCIGTWIYLKGSHYGSGGSLCGMKAGDVKLPTDTVAFSDTCNGQTTVTALEGFSFLYPYYNVAGTGDALKATTFASVNSRGDNVHFRHNRSANVGWLDGHVSQEKPTRVKASTLARQEFIGNFGQMDNSLYDPWDL
;
A
#
# COMPACT_ATOMS: atom_id res chain seq x y z
N MET A 1 24.18 -15.40 -17.47
CA MET A 1 23.63 -14.03 -17.49
C MET A 1 23.04 -13.57 -16.14
N LYS A 2 23.75 -13.70 -15.00
CA LYS A 2 23.26 -13.23 -13.69
C LYS A 2 24.30 -12.45 -12.85
N LYS A 3 25.47 -12.13 -13.40
CA LYS A 3 26.53 -11.39 -12.70
C LYS A 3 26.62 -9.90 -13.05
N GLU A 4 25.97 -9.43 -14.11
CA GLU A 4 26.09 -8.03 -14.56
C GLU A 4 25.16 -7.05 -13.80
N ASN A 5 23.98 -7.49 -13.36
CA ASN A 5 23.00 -6.59 -12.74
C ASN A 5 23.35 -6.13 -11.30
N VAL A 6 24.28 -6.81 -10.62
CA VAL A 6 24.73 -6.38 -9.28
C VAL A 6 25.77 -5.26 -9.37
N VAL A 7 26.54 -5.20 -10.46
CA VAL A 7 27.57 -4.17 -10.68
C VAL A 7 26.93 -2.81 -10.99
N VAL A 8 25.84 -2.80 -11.78
CA VAL A 8 25.10 -1.58 -12.15
C VAL A 8 24.42 -0.91 -10.95
N GLY A 9 23.91 -1.69 -9.99
CA GLY A 9 23.26 -1.15 -8.78
C GLY A 9 24.24 -0.52 -7.77
N ILE A 10 25.50 -0.95 -7.77
CA ILE A 10 26.57 -0.36 -6.94
C ILE A 10 27.09 0.94 -7.59
N GLU A 11 27.18 0.99 -8.91
CA GLU A 11 27.55 2.22 -9.65
C GLU A 11 26.50 3.34 -9.50
N LEU A 12 25.20 3.02 -9.61
CA LEU A 12 24.13 4.01 -9.44
C LEU A 12 24.08 4.63 -8.04
N LYS A 13 24.47 3.88 -6.99
CA LYS A 13 24.61 4.42 -5.63
C LYS A 13 25.85 5.30 -5.47
N LYS A 14 26.94 5.00 -6.18
CA LYS A 14 28.13 5.86 -6.22
C LYS A 14 27.87 7.19 -6.95
N MET A 15 27.09 7.18 -8.03
CA MET A 15 26.67 8.41 -8.75
C MET A 15 25.86 9.36 -7.86
N LYS A 16 24.87 8.86 -7.11
CA LYS A 16 24.07 9.72 -6.21
C LYS A 16 24.86 10.29 -5.03
N LEU A 17 25.89 9.59 -4.56
CA LEU A 17 26.80 10.12 -3.53
C LEU A 17 27.72 11.22 -4.09
N TRP A 18 28.15 11.10 -5.35
CA TRP A 18 28.97 12.10 -6.03
C TRP A 18 28.21 13.38 -6.35
N GLU A 19 26.94 13.30 -6.79
CA GLU A 19 26.11 14.50 -7.02
C GLU A 19 25.82 15.29 -5.73
N MET A 20 25.71 14.59 -4.60
CA MET A 20 25.50 15.23 -3.30
C MET A 20 26.75 15.96 -2.79
N ILE A 21 27.96 15.51 -3.17
CA ILE A 21 29.24 16.16 -2.81
C ILE A 21 29.45 17.43 -3.67
N ILE A 22 29.14 17.37 -4.97
CA ILE A 22 29.27 18.52 -5.88
C ILE A 22 28.36 19.69 -5.43
N SER A 23 27.14 19.40 -4.98
CA SER A 23 26.22 20.43 -4.47
C SER A 23 26.73 21.17 -3.23
N VAL A 24 27.62 20.56 -2.43
CA VAL A 24 28.20 21.22 -1.25
C VAL A 24 29.39 22.09 -1.65
N GLU A 25 30.21 21.66 -2.62
CA GLU A 25 31.32 22.46 -3.15
C GLU A 25 30.85 23.71 -3.90
N ASP A 26 29.75 23.60 -4.66
CA ASP A 26 29.14 24.74 -5.35
C ASP A 26 28.51 25.75 -4.38
N PHE A 27 27.93 25.28 -3.27
CA PHE A 27 27.40 26.16 -2.21
C PHE A 27 28.51 26.99 -1.54
N VAL A 28 29.67 26.37 -1.27
CA VAL A 28 30.84 27.06 -0.69
C VAL A 28 31.45 28.06 -1.68
N ARG A 29 31.41 27.79 -2.99
CA ARG A 29 31.88 28.73 -4.04
C ARG A 29 30.95 29.92 -4.28
N SER A 30 29.68 29.82 -3.91
CA SER A 30 28.67 30.87 -4.16
C SER A 30 28.67 32.04 -3.15
N HIS A 31 29.49 31.99 -2.10
CA HIS A 31 29.60 33.07 -1.12
C HIS A 31 30.70 34.08 -1.55
N PRO A 32 30.38 35.38 -1.70
CA PRO A 32 31.36 36.39 -2.06
C PRO A 32 32.37 36.59 -0.92
N LYS A 33 33.66 36.70 -1.28
CA LYS A 33 34.71 37.13 -0.35
C LYS A 33 34.39 38.56 0.12
N MET A 34 34.29 38.77 1.42
CA MET A 34 34.25 40.11 2.00
C MET A 34 35.60 40.79 1.72
N GLU A 35 35.62 41.74 0.81
CA GLU A 35 36.70 42.72 0.67
C GLU A 35 36.66 43.67 1.87
N SER A 36 37.84 43.92 2.45
CA SER A 36 38.05 44.89 3.52
C SER A 36 37.88 46.31 2.99
N PRO A 37 37.12 47.19 3.68
CA PRO A 37 37.11 48.60 3.33
C PRO A 37 38.37 49.27 3.89
N GLU A 38 39.40 49.41 3.05
CA GLU A 38 40.35 50.51 3.19
C GLU A 38 39.66 51.81 2.73
N ASP A 39 39.99 52.91 3.41
CA ASP A 39 39.60 54.30 3.13
C ASP A 39 38.23 54.81 3.65
N ALA A 40 38.17 55.01 4.98
CA ALA A 40 37.29 56.02 5.58
C ALA A 40 38.11 56.92 6.51
N GLN A 41 38.00 58.23 6.25
CA GLN A 41 38.85 59.29 6.76
C GLN A 41 38.88 59.45 8.29
N ILE A 42 40.05 59.90 8.75
CA ILE A 42 40.42 60.27 10.12
C ILE A 42 39.50 61.40 10.63
N GLY A 43 38.62 61.05 11.57
CA GLY A 43 37.84 61.97 12.42
C GLY A 43 38.25 61.83 13.89
N LYS A 44 38.32 62.96 14.59
CA LYS A 44 38.97 63.18 15.89
C LYS A 44 38.58 62.21 17.03
N ARG A 45 39.59 61.94 17.86
CA ARG A 45 39.56 61.22 19.15
C ARG A 45 38.58 61.86 20.14
N GLU A 46 37.68 61.05 20.69
CA GLU A 46 37.19 61.21 22.06
C GLU A 46 37.20 59.84 22.75
N SER A 47 38.03 59.73 23.78
CA SER A 47 38.26 58.53 24.58
C SER A 47 37.12 58.33 25.57
N CYS A 48 36.33 57.26 25.38
CA CYS A 48 35.42 56.74 26.40
C CYS A 48 36.18 55.80 27.35
N PRO A 49 36.06 55.92 28.68
CA PRO A 49 36.75 55.02 29.60
C PRO A 49 36.07 53.65 29.57
N LEU A 50 36.76 52.65 29.01
CA LEU A 50 36.36 51.25 29.04
C LEU A 50 36.28 50.77 30.49
N ARG A 51 35.05 50.60 30.98
CA ARG A 51 34.77 49.83 32.19
C ARG A 51 34.92 48.35 31.84
N SER A 52 36.09 47.81 32.19
CA SER A 52 36.36 46.38 32.27
C SER A 52 35.27 45.68 33.06
N LEU A 53 34.46 44.85 32.40
CA LEU A 53 33.66 43.84 33.09
C LEU A 53 33.72 42.52 32.30
N THR A 54 34.48 41.61 32.92
CA THR A 54 34.40 40.16 32.84
C THR A 54 34.75 39.50 31.50
N SER A 55 35.99 39.02 31.45
CA SER A 55 36.41 37.86 30.66
C SER A 55 35.48 36.67 30.95
N GLY A 56 34.45 36.51 30.12
CA GLY A 56 33.85 35.21 29.92
C GLY A 56 34.86 34.37 29.16
N SER A 57 35.52 33.43 29.83
CA SER A 57 36.39 32.44 29.19
C SER A 57 35.59 31.76 28.07
N VAL A 58 35.91 32.10 26.82
CA VAL A 58 35.44 31.34 25.67
C VAL A 58 36.20 30.03 25.73
N LYS A 59 35.53 28.97 26.20
CA LYS A 59 36.11 27.63 26.22
C LYS A 59 36.37 27.20 24.78
N SER A 60 37.64 27.14 24.40
CA SER A 60 38.08 26.58 23.13
C SER A 60 37.70 25.10 23.09
N PHE A 61 36.81 24.73 22.16
CA PHE A 61 36.37 23.34 21.97
C PHE A 61 37.53 22.51 21.44
N THR A 62 37.84 21.39 22.09
CA THR A 62 38.93 20.51 21.67
C THR A 62 38.45 19.52 20.62
N LEU A 63 39.35 19.09 19.72
CA LEU A 63 39.07 18.04 18.73
C LEU A 63 38.60 16.73 19.40
N VAL A 64 39.12 16.45 20.60
CA VAL A 64 38.79 15.24 21.37
C VAL A 64 37.36 15.29 21.90
N GLU A 65 36.89 16.44 22.40
CA GLU A 65 35.50 16.62 22.84
C GLU A 65 34.52 16.37 21.69
N LEU A 66 34.83 16.89 20.49
CA LEU A 66 34.00 16.64 19.31
C LEU A 66 33.99 15.15 18.93
N LEU A 67 35.14 14.49 19.00
CA LEU A 67 35.30 13.08 18.64
C LEU A 67 34.53 12.14 19.59
N VAL A 68 34.55 12.41 20.90
CA VAL A 68 33.77 11.64 21.87
C VAL A 68 32.27 11.82 21.65
N VAL A 69 31.81 13.04 21.33
CA VAL A 69 30.39 13.32 21.09
C VAL A 69 29.87 12.58 19.86
N ILE A 70 30.57 12.65 18.73
CA ILE A 70 30.16 11.89 17.53
C ILE A 70 30.24 10.38 17.78
N GLY A 71 31.19 9.92 18.62
CA GLY A 71 31.29 8.53 19.04
C GLY A 71 30.05 8.07 19.83
N ILE A 72 29.61 8.85 20.81
CA ILE A 72 28.40 8.57 21.59
C ILE A 72 27.15 8.61 20.69
N ILE A 73 27.02 9.61 19.82
CA ILE A 73 25.91 9.68 18.84
C ILE A 73 25.92 8.45 17.93
N GLY A 74 27.10 8.00 17.48
CA GLY A 74 27.25 6.81 16.66
C GLY A 74 26.79 5.53 17.36
N ILE A 75 27.16 5.36 18.64
CA ILE A 75 26.72 4.22 19.46
C ILE A 75 25.19 4.24 19.64
N LEU A 76 24.63 5.40 20.01
CA LEU A 76 23.18 5.55 20.20
C LEU A 76 22.41 5.32 18.89
N ALA A 77 22.88 5.90 17.78
CA ALA A 77 22.28 5.70 16.47
C ALA A 77 22.34 4.22 16.04
N GLY A 78 23.46 3.54 16.29
CA GLY A 78 23.65 2.12 15.97
C GLY A 78 22.62 1.21 16.66
N LEU A 79 22.24 1.52 17.90
CA LEU A 79 21.20 0.78 18.64
C LEU A 79 19.78 1.14 18.19
N LEU A 80 19.56 2.38 17.74
CA LEU A 80 18.23 2.87 17.35
C LEU A 80 17.79 2.40 15.96
N LEU A 81 18.71 2.23 15.01
CA LEU A 81 18.40 1.83 13.63
C LEU A 81 17.54 0.55 13.50
N PRO A 82 17.87 -0.59 14.15
CA PRO A 82 17.05 -1.80 14.04
C PRO A 82 15.66 -1.63 14.67
N VAL A 83 15.57 -0.92 15.80
CA VAL A 83 14.31 -0.63 16.49
C VAL A 83 13.41 0.25 15.63
N PHE A 84 13.99 1.29 15.00
CA PHE A 84 13.26 2.21 14.13
C PHE A 84 12.68 1.49 12.89
N SER A 85 13.43 0.56 12.30
CA SER A 85 12.95 -0.25 11.17
C SER A 85 11.72 -1.08 11.53
N ASN A 86 11.72 -1.70 12.72
CA ASN A 86 10.58 -2.46 13.22
C ASN A 86 9.39 -1.55 13.56
N ALA A 87 9.64 -0.42 14.23
CA ALA A 87 8.61 0.56 14.55
C ALA A 87 7.90 1.09 13.28
N LYS A 88 8.66 1.36 12.21
CA LYS A 88 8.11 1.76 10.92
C LYS A 88 7.20 0.69 10.30
N LYS A 89 7.59 -0.59 10.37
CA LYS A 89 6.75 -1.69 9.87
C LYS A 89 5.43 -1.81 10.64
N THR A 90 5.49 -1.70 11.97
CA THR A 90 4.29 -1.70 12.82
C THR A 90 3.38 -0.50 12.50
N ALA A 91 3.94 0.71 12.39
CA ALA A 91 3.17 1.90 12.02
C ALA A 91 2.51 1.76 10.65
N THR A 92 3.22 1.16 9.68
CA THR A 92 2.66 0.87 8.35
C THR A 92 1.51 -0.13 8.42
N ALA A 93 1.62 -1.17 9.27
CA ALA A 93 0.54 -2.12 9.49
C ALA A 93 -0.69 -1.45 10.13
N THR A 94 -0.50 -0.63 11.16
CA THR A 94 -1.59 0.16 11.78
C THR A 94 -2.26 1.10 10.77
N ALA A 95 -1.49 1.74 9.90
CA ALA A 95 -2.05 2.56 8.82
C ALA A 95 -2.88 1.71 7.84
N CYS A 96 -2.40 0.52 7.45
CA CYS A 96 -3.17 -0.36 6.57
C CYS A 96 -4.45 -0.90 7.26
N ILE A 97 -4.45 -1.16 8.57
CA ILE A 97 -5.66 -1.50 9.35
C ILE A 97 -6.69 -0.36 9.29
N ASN A 98 -6.24 0.88 9.53
CA ASN A 98 -7.11 2.05 9.46
C ASN A 98 -7.67 2.27 8.04
N ASN A 99 -6.89 1.99 7.01
CA ASN A 99 -7.36 2.04 5.63
C ASN A 99 -8.46 1.00 5.38
N VAL A 100 -8.23 -0.27 5.75
CA VAL A 100 -9.21 -1.35 5.59
C VAL A 100 -10.51 -1.05 6.35
N SER A 101 -10.43 -0.49 7.56
CA SER A 101 -11.62 -0.05 8.31
C SER A 101 -12.39 1.06 7.59
N GLN A 102 -11.69 2.03 6.97
CA GLN A 102 -12.33 3.07 6.16
C GLN A 102 -12.97 2.51 4.89
N LEU A 103 -12.35 1.51 4.25
CA LEU A 103 -12.96 0.79 3.12
C LEU A 103 -14.25 0.06 3.54
N GLY A 104 -14.24 -0.62 4.69
CA GLY A 104 -15.43 -1.27 5.24
C GLY A 104 -16.58 -0.29 5.52
N LYS A 105 -16.26 0.88 6.09
CA LYS A 105 -17.24 1.96 6.29
C LYS A 105 -17.78 2.50 4.98
N ALA A 106 -16.92 2.75 3.99
CA ALA A 106 -17.33 3.20 2.67
C ALA A 106 -18.25 2.18 1.97
N ASN A 107 -17.96 0.89 2.12
CA ASN A 107 -18.79 -0.21 1.63
C ASN A 107 -20.19 -0.23 2.29
N ALA A 108 -20.27 0.02 3.60
CA ALA A 108 -21.55 0.11 4.32
C ALA A 108 -22.36 1.38 3.95
N LEU A 109 -21.69 2.52 3.77
CA LEU A 109 -22.33 3.76 3.30
C LEU A 109 -22.88 3.58 1.88
N TYR A 110 -22.10 2.99 0.97
CA TYR A 110 -22.56 2.62 -0.36
C TYR A 110 -23.81 1.75 -0.28
N SER A 111 -23.79 0.71 0.55
CA SER A 111 -24.95 -0.16 0.71
C SER A 111 -26.20 0.62 1.12
N THR A 112 -26.07 1.56 2.04
CA THR A 112 -27.20 2.39 2.50
C THR A 112 -27.77 3.26 1.38
N ASP A 113 -26.91 3.88 0.57
CA ASP A 113 -27.34 4.79 -0.51
C ASP A 113 -27.93 4.05 -1.72
N TYR A 114 -27.46 2.84 -1.98
CA TYR A 114 -27.85 2.03 -3.15
C TYR A 114 -28.81 0.90 -2.78
N GLY A 115 -29.79 1.14 -1.91
CA GLY A 115 -30.90 0.22 -1.65
C GLY A 115 -30.48 -1.10 -0.98
N TYR A 116 -29.49 -1.03 -0.09
CA TYR A 116 -28.86 -2.14 0.63
C TYR A 116 -28.07 -3.11 -0.26
N TYR A 117 -27.76 -2.72 -1.50
CA TYR A 117 -26.88 -3.49 -2.36
C TYR A 117 -25.42 -3.15 -2.11
N LEU A 118 -24.59 -4.18 -1.95
CA LEU A 118 -23.14 -4.03 -1.87
C LEU A 118 -22.59 -3.54 -3.22
N PRO A 119 -21.39 -2.93 -3.28
CA PRO A 119 -20.83 -2.47 -4.54
C PRO A 119 -20.48 -3.66 -5.44
N SER A 120 -20.67 -3.48 -6.75
CA SER A 120 -20.12 -4.44 -7.70
C SER A 120 -18.59 -4.38 -7.67
N TYR A 121 -17.91 -5.52 -7.79
CA TYR A 121 -16.44 -5.48 -7.90
C TYR A 121 -16.01 -4.89 -9.25
N ALA A 122 -16.78 -5.16 -10.32
CA ALA A 122 -16.66 -4.57 -11.65
C ALA A 122 -17.78 -5.07 -12.62
N PRO A 123 -18.77 -4.24 -13.00
CA PRO A 123 -19.86 -4.68 -13.89
C PRO A 123 -19.50 -4.67 -15.37
N ASP A 124 -18.54 -3.85 -15.79
CA ASP A 124 -18.21 -3.63 -17.20
C ASP A 124 -16.95 -4.38 -17.67
N VAL A 125 -16.18 -4.96 -16.76
CA VAL A 125 -14.95 -5.68 -17.15
C VAL A 125 -15.29 -7.09 -17.60
N GLY A 126 -15.75 -7.20 -18.85
CA GLY A 126 -15.51 -8.37 -19.67
C GLY A 126 -14.00 -8.50 -19.96
N MET A 127 -13.16 -8.57 -18.93
CA MET A 127 -11.68 -8.76 -18.95
C MET A 127 -10.86 -7.87 -19.92
N ALA A 128 -11.49 -6.94 -20.66
CA ALA A 128 -10.87 -6.07 -21.66
C ALA A 128 -10.28 -4.79 -21.03
N GLY A 129 -10.44 -4.63 -19.72
CA GLY A 129 -9.78 -3.60 -18.94
C GLY A 129 -10.39 -2.20 -19.05
N ILE A 130 -11.55 -1.97 -19.65
CA ILE A 130 -12.23 -0.67 -19.58
C ILE A 130 -13.50 -0.85 -18.75
N GLY A 131 -13.75 0.04 -17.78
CA GLY A 131 -14.91 -0.06 -16.89
C GLY A 131 -14.72 0.56 -15.51
N LYS A 132 -15.82 0.65 -14.76
CA LYS A 132 -15.83 1.03 -13.35
C LYS A 132 -15.58 -0.19 -12.46
N LEU A 133 -14.70 -0.04 -11.47
CA LEU A 133 -14.39 -1.02 -10.43
C LEU A 133 -14.67 -0.41 -9.05
N TRP A 134 -14.61 -1.24 -8.01
CA TRP A 134 -14.77 -0.75 -6.63
C TRP A 134 -13.80 0.38 -6.28
N ILE A 135 -12.57 0.30 -6.79
CA ILE A 135 -11.46 1.23 -6.48
C ILE A 135 -11.35 2.44 -7.41
N GLY A 136 -11.97 2.41 -8.59
CA GLY A 136 -11.83 3.46 -9.60
C GLY A 136 -12.35 3.04 -10.97
N THR A 137 -12.24 3.92 -11.97
CA THR A 137 -12.51 3.59 -13.37
C THR A 137 -11.23 3.47 -14.18
N ARG A 138 -11.29 2.64 -15.22
CA ARG A 138 -10.33 2.64 -16.32
C ARG A 138 -11.04 2.91 -17.63
N ASP A 139 -10.50 3.80 -18.44
CA ASP A 139 -10.96 4.10 -19.78
C ASP A 139 -9.77 4.08 -20.77
N ALA A 140 -10.04 4.43 -22.03
CA ALA A 140 -9.00 4.53 -23.06
C ALA A 140 -7.95 5.63 -22.77
N SER A 141 -8.27 6.59 -21.90
CA SER A 141 -7.41 7.71 -21.51
C SER A 141 -6.60 7.44 -20.23
N GLY A 142 -6.92 6.39 -19.48
CA GLY A 142 -6.16 5.96 -18.31
C GLY A 142 -7.05 5.57 -17.13
N VAL A 143 -6.56 5.88 -15.92
CA VAL A 143 -7.13 5.41 -14.65
C VAL A 143 -7.60 6.59 -13.80
N ASN A 144 -8.80 6.47 -13.22
CA ASN A 144 -9.35 7.47 -12.31
C ASN A 144 -9.82 6.84 -10.99
N LEU A 145 -9.01 7.00 -9.94
CA LEU A 145 -9.27 6.52 -8.59
C LEU A 145 -10.33 7.34 -7.83
N LYS A 146 -10.79 8.46 -8.39
CA LYS A 146 -11.89 9.25 -7.79
C LYS A 146 -13.26 8.76 -8.22
N ASN A 147 -13.33 7.86 -9.21
CA ASN A 147 -14.58 7.39 -9.79
C ASN A 147 -14.74 5.86 -9.69
N GLY A 148 -14.61 5.30 -8.49
CA GLY A 148 -14.95 3.92 -8.17
C GLY A 148 -16.34 3.80 -7.54
N PHE A 149 -16.77 2.58 -7.22
CA PHE A 149 -18.07 2.40 -6.53
C PHE A 149 -18.06 3.00 -5.13
N ILE A 150 -17.00 2.78 -4.36
CA ILE A 150 -16.94 3.23 -2.96
C ILE A 150 -16.17 4.54 -2.77
N THR A 151 -15.62 5.12 -3.84
CA THR A 151 -14.69 6.26 -3.72
C THR A 151 -15.38 7.56 -3.34
N ASP A 152 -16.65 7.71 -3.72
CA ASP A 152 -17.47 8.87 -3.33
C ASP A 152 -17.69 8.90 -1.81
N HIS A 153 -17.78 7.72 -1.20
CA HIS A 153 -17.91 7.52 0.25
C HIS A 153 -16.57 7.63 1.02
N LEU A 154 -15.47 7.93 0.34
CA LEU A 154 -14.15 8.17 0.96
C LEU A 154 -13.81 9.66 1.10
N ASN A 155 -14.78 10.56 0.93
CA ASN A 155 -14.58 12.02 1.01
C ASN A 155 -13.43 12.53 0.11
N GLY A 156 -13.25 11.91 -1.06
CA GLY A 156 -12.18 12.26 -2.01
C GLY A 156 -10.77 11.82 -1.60
N ASN A 157 -10.60 11.09 -0.50
CA ASN A 157 -9.30 10.62 -0.04
C ASN A 157 -8.90 9.30 -0.71
N THR A 158 -8.32 9.41 -1.91
CA THR A 158 -7.85 8.25 -2.69
C THR A 158 -6.61 7.58 -2.11
N LYS A 159 -5.95 8.15 -1.10
CA LYS A 159 -4.76 7.52 -0.46
C LYS A 159 -5.13 6.28 0.35
N ILE A 160 -6.36 6.23 0.88
CA ILE A 160 -6.90 5.08 1.63
C ILE A 160 -6.93 3.82 0.76
N LEU A 161 -7.12 4.01 -0.54
CA LEU A 161 -7.22 2.92 -1.50
C LEU A 161 -5.91 2.18 -1.69
N SER A 162 -4.77 2.66 -1.17
CA SER A 162 -3.47 1.99 -1.33
C SER A 162 -2.79 1.72 0.00
N CYS A 163 -2.23 0.52 0.15
CA CYS A 163 -1.46 0.19 1.35
C CYS A 163 -0.09 0.87 1.27
N PRO A 164 0.31 1.69 2.26
CA PRO A 164 1.65 2.28 2.33
C PRO A 164 2.81 1.26 2.35
N GLY A 165 2.53 0.00 2.71
CA GLY A 165 3.50 -1.09 2.68
C GLY A 165 3.64 -1.79 1.32
N TRP A 166 2.87 -1.40 0.32
CA TRP A 166 2.88 -2.03 -1.00
C TRP A 166 4.11 -1.64 -1.81
N LYS A 167 4.87 -2.64 -2.28
CA LYS A 167 5.97 -2.43 -3.23
C LYS A 167 5.38 -2.27 -4.62
N LYS A 168 5.34 -1.04 -5.14
CA LYS A 168 4.92 -0.75 -6.52
C LYS A 168 5.82 -1.48 -7.52
N SER A 169 5.25 -1.97 -8.61
CA SER A 169 6.02 -2.65 -9.67
C SER A 169 6.84 -1.62 -10.43
N ASN A 170 8.06 -1.97 -10.84
CA ASN A 170 9.01 -1.08 -11.52
C ASN A 170 8.71 -0.87 -13.02
N THR A 171 7.53 -1.26 -13.51
CA THR A 171 7.13 -0.98 -14.89
C THR A 171 6.15 0.18 -14.88
N GLU A 172 6.54 1.32 -15.47
CA GLU A 172 5.82 2.60 -15.57
C GLU A 172 4.52 2.52 -16.40
N THR A 173 3.68 1.55 -16.07
CA THR A 173 2.32 1.28 -16.58
C THR A 173 1.43 0.85 -15.41
N ASP A 174 1.70 1.33 -14.20
CA ASP A 174 1.03 0.97 -12.94
C ASP A 174 -0.42 1.50 -12.93
N ASP A 175 -1.26 0.75 -13.62
CA ASP A 175 -2.70 0.88 -13.62
C ASP A 175 -3.26 0.40 -12.27
N PHE A 176 -3.36 1.32 -11.32
CA PHE A 176 -3.83 1.06 -9.95
C PHE A 176 -5.21 0.38 -9.88
N VAL A 177 -6.05 0.57 -10.91
CA VAL A 177 -7.40 0.02 -10.93
C VAL A 177 -7.38 -1.46 -11.29
N LEU A 178 -6.57 -1.90 -12.26
CA LEU A 178 -6.47 -3.31 -12.64
C LEU A 178 -5.36 -4.07 -11.90
N LYS A 179 -4.18 -3.46 -11.78
CA LYS A 179 -2.99 -4.04 -11.16
C LYS A 179 -2.95 -3.85 -9.66
N GLY A 180 -4.04 -3.37 -9.04
CA GLY A 180 -4.20 -3.30 -7.60
C GLY A 180 -3.26 -2.35 -6.87
N THR A 181 -3.71 -1.96 -5.69
CA THR A 181 -3.05 -0.99 -4.81
C THR A 181 -2.53 -1.64 -3.52
N GLY A 182 -2.57 -2.98 -3.50
CA GLY A 182 -2.31 -3.82 -2.34
C GLY A 182 -3.57 -4.28 -1.60
N TYR A 183 -4.75 -3.72 -1.88
CA TYR A 183 -6.02 -4.21 -1.34
C TYR A 183 -6.87 -4.87 -2.41
N GLY A 184 -7.67 -5.84 -2.00
CA GLY A 184 -8.60 -6.53 -2.87
C GLY A 184 -9.97 -6.62 -2.25
N TYR A 185 -10.99 -6.56 -3.09
CA TYR A 185 -12.39 -6.72 -2.70
C TYR A 185 -12.90 -8.12 -3.05
N ASN A 186 -13.69 -8.71 -2.15
CA ASN A 186 -14.19 -10.08 -2.29
C ASN A 186 -15.08 -10.22 -3.54
N THR A 187 -14.63 -11.07 -4.45
CA THR A 187 -15.33 -11.33 -5.71
C THR A 187 -16.66 -12.06 -5.54
N CYS A 188 -16.83 -12.90 -4.51
CA CYS A 188 -18.09 -13.61 -4.27
C CYS A 188 -19.23 -12.66 -3.87
N ILE A 189 -18.90 -11.53 -3.22
CA ILE A 189 -19.86 -10.51 -2.79
C ILE A 189 -20.18 -9.54 -3.92
N GLY A 190 -19.15 -9.07 -4.63
CA GLY A 190 -19.30 -8.03 -5.63
C GLY A 190 -19.76 -8.50 -7.01
N THR A 191 -19.92 -9.80 -7.25
CA THR A 191 -20.13 -10.37 -8.60
C THR A 191 -21.60 -10.55 -8.94
N TRP A 192 -22.11 -9.97 -10.04
CA TRP A 192 -23.52 -10.13 -10.47
C TRP A 192 -23.95 -11.58 -10.83
N ILE A 193 -23.05 -12.56 -10.74
CA ILE A 193 -23.34 -13.99 -10.94
C ILE A 193 -24.55 -14.44 -10.09
N TYR A 194 -24.75 -13.87 -8.89
CA TYR A 194 -25.88 -14.20 -8.01
C TYR A 194 -27.26 -13.72 -8.51
N LEU A 195 -27.35 -12.76 -9.44
CA LEU A 195 -28.64 -12.21 -9.94
C LEU A 195 -29.07 -12.71 -11.31
N LYS A 196 -28.13 -13.11 -12.18
CA LYS A 196 -28.45 -13.43 -13.59
C LYS A 196 -27.88 -14.76 -14.08
N GLY A 197 -27.16 -15.51 -13.23
CA GLY A 197 -26.48 -16.74 -13.66
C GLY A 197 -25.44 -16.52 -14.75
N SER A 198 -25.10 -15.25 -15.02
CA SER A 198 -24.17 -14.89 -16.08
C SER A 198 -22.76 -14.76 -15.53
N HIS A 199 -21.81 -15.40 -16.20
CA HIS A 199 -20.39 -15.18 -15.96
C HIS A 199 -19.99 -13.74 -16.32
N TYR A 200 -18.90 -13.28 -15.71
CA TYR A 200 -18.08 -12.10 -16.07
C TYR A 200 -18.54 -11.31 -17.32
N GLY A 201 -18.93 -10.03 -17.15
CA GLY A 201 -19.11 -9.08 -18.25
C GLY A 201 -20.46 -9.13 -18.98
N SER A 202 -21.50 -9.77 -18.43
CA SER A 202 -22.86 -9.76 -19.00
C SER A 202 -23.78 -8.84 -18.19
N GLY A 203 -23.79 -7.54 -18.52
CA GLY A 203 -24.77 -6.56 -18.06
C GLY A 203 -24.24 -5.56 -17.03
N GLY A 204 -24.34 -4.27 -17.37
CA GLY A 204 -23.84 -3.10 -16.61
C GLY A 204 -24.59 -2.77 -15.32
N SER A 205 -24.77 -3.75 -14.44
CA SER A 205 -25.43 -3.53 -13.15
C SER A 205 -24.45 -3.06 -12.07
N LEU A 206 -24.66 -1.86 -11.56
CA LEU A 206 -23.80 -1.20 -10.56
C LEU A 206 -23.86 -1.83 -9.15
N CYS A 207 -24.72 -2.84 -8.94
CA CYS A 207 -25.02 -3.41 -7.63
C CYS A 207 -24.44 -4.83 -7.49
N GLY A 208 -23.96 -5.18 -6.30
CA GLY A 208 -23.55 -6.49 -5.83
C GLY A 208 -24.65 -7.12 -4.95
N MET A 209 -24.34 -8.13 -4.14
CA MET A 209 -25.35 -8.82 -3.31
C MET A 209 -26.06 -7.86 -2.35
N LYS A 210 -27.34 -8.09 -2.02
CA LYS A 210 -27.95 -7.32 -0.92
C LYS A 210 -27.26 -7.68 0.38
N ALA A 211 -26.90 -6.69 1.19
CA ALA A 211 -26.24 -6.90 2.46
C ALA A 211 -27.03 -7.83 3.40
N GLY A 212 -28.37 -7.78 3.35
CA GLY A 212 -29.24 -8.66 4.14
C GLY A 212 -29.34 -10.11 3.64
N ASP A 213 -28.86 -10.40 2.43
CA ASP A 213 -28.82 -11.78 1.90
C ASP A 213 -27.53 -12.53 2.30
N VAL A 214 -26.57 -11.83 2.92
CA VAL A 214 -25.34 -12.44 3.44
C VAL A 214 -25.64 -13.11 4.77
N LYS A 215 -25.43 -14.43 4.86
CA LYS A 215 -25.79 -15.20 6.05
C LYS A 215 -24.93 -14.88 7.27
N LEU A 216 -23.62 -14.78 7.09
CA LEU A 216 -22.64 -14.60 8.17
C LEU A 216 -21.75 -13.38 7.89
N PRO A 217 -22.26 -12.15 8.02
CA PRO A 217 -21.49 -10.94 7.70
C PRO A 217 -20.26 -10.74 8.60
N THR A 218 -20.26 -11.32 9.81
CA THR A 218 -19.10 -11.31 10.72
C THR A 218 -17.98 -12.21 10.22
N ASP A 219 -18.31 -13.32 9.57
CA ASP A 219 -17.34 -14.35 9.14
C ASP A 219 -17.13 -14.31 7.62
N THR A 220 -17.68 -13.32 6.93
CA THR A 220 -17.48 -13.09 5.50
C THR A 220 -16.48 -11.96 5.29
N VAL A 221 -15.38 -12.26 4.60
CA VAL A 221 -14.34 -11.30 4.26
C VAL A 221 -14.85 -10.34 3.19
N ALA A 222 -14.74 -9.03 3.41
CA ALA A 222 -15.04 -8.01 2.40
C ALA A 222 -13.76 -7.55 1.70
N PHE A 223 -12.73 -7.20 2.48
CA PHE A 223 -11.47 -6.68 1.97
C PHE A 223 -10.29 -7.40 2.60
N SER A 224 -9.19 -7.54 1.85
CA SER A 224 -7.93 -7.99 2.44
C SER A 224 -6.72 -7.42 1.69
N ASP A 225 -5.55 -7.56 2.30
CA ASP A 225 -4.27 -7.35 1.63
C ASP A 225 -4.07 -8.41 0.53
N THR A 226 -4.13 -8.00 -0.75
CA THR A 226 -4.05 -8.91 -1.90
C THR A 226 -2.91 -8.58 -2.85
N CYS A 227 -2.57 -9.57 -3.67
CA CYS A 227 -1.68 -9.45 -4.81
C CYS A 227 -2.16 -10.36 -5.95
N ASN A 228 -1.43 -10.40 -7.07
CA ASN A 228 -1.68 -11.36 -8.13
C ASN A 228 -1.19 -12.75 -7.69
N GLY A 229 -2.13 -13.65 -7.40
CA GLY A 229 -1.84 -15.00 -6.94
C GLY A 229 -1.58 -16.02 -8.05
N GLN A 230 -1.53 -15.61 -9.33
CA GLN A 230 -1.43 -16.56 -10.45
C GLN A 230 -0.08 -17.29 -10.47
N THR A 231 -0.10 -18.61 -10.65
CA THR A 231 1.12 -19.46 -10.60
C THR A 231 2.15 -19.15 -11.67
N THR A 232 1.75 -18.51 -12.76
CA THR A 232 2.62 -18.13 -13.90
C THR A 232 3.39 -16.84 -13.66
N VAL A 233 3.05 -16.08 -12.62
CA VAL A 233 3.67 -14.77 -12.34
C VAL A 233 4.99 -14.97 -11.61
N THR A 234 6.02 -14.26 -12.04
CA THR A 234 7.39 -14.39 -11.54
C THR A 234 7.86 -13.21 -10.68
N ALA A 235 7.07 -12.14 -10.61
CA ALA A 235 7.34 -10.95 -9.81
C ALA A 235 6.09 -10.50 -9.04
N LEU A 236 6.26 -9.80 -7.92
CA LEU A 236 5.12 -9.31 -7.14
C LEU A 236 4.33 -8.27 -7.96
N GLU A 237 3.09 -8.62 -8.30
CA GLU A 237 2.14 -7.75 -8.97
C GLU A 237 0.94 -7.54 -8.06
N GLY A 238 0.33 -6.36 -8.09
CA GLY A 238 -0.86 -6.12 -7.30
C GLY A 238 -2.09 -6.67 -8.01
N PHE A 239 -3.19 -6.76 -7.27
CA PHE A 239 -4.45 -7.17 -7.85
C PHE A 239 -5.62 -6.65 -7.02
N SER A 240 -6.59 -6.02 -7.68
CA SER A 240 -7.72 -5.35 -7.01
C SER A 240 -8.80 -6.32 -6.53
N PHE A 241 -8.68 -7.61 -6.81
CA PHE A 241 -9.71 -8.59 -6.46
C PHE A 241 -9.17 -9.60 -5.45
N LEU A 242 -10.04 -9.96 -4.51
CA LEU A 242 -9.81 -11.00 -3.55
C LEU A 242 -10.54 -12.26 -4.02
N TYR A 243 -9.77 -13.32 -4.24
CA TYR A 243 -10.29 -14.59 -4.75
C TYR A 243 -10.30 -15.67 -3.66
N PRO A 244 -11.38 -16.45 -3.59
CA PRO A 244 -11.43 -17.63 -2.75
C PRO A 244 -10.55 -18.76 -3.31
N TYR A 245 -10.47 -19.88 -2.58
CA TYR A 245 -9.67 -21.03 -3.00
C TYR A 245 -10.26 -21.76 -4.21
N TYR A 246 -11.57 -22.01 -4.20
CA TYR A 246 -12.28 -22.63 -5.31
C TYR A 246 -12.96 -21.59 -6.20
N ASN A 247 -12.91 -21.81 -7.51
CA ASN A 247 -13.71 -21.06 -8.45
C ASN A 247 -15.19 -21.36 -8.23
N VAL A 248 -15.96 -20.30 -8.16
CA VAL A 248 -17.41 -20.32 -8.11
C VAL A 248 -17.94 -20.39 -9.54
N ALA A 249 -18.59 -21.50 -9.91
CA ALA A 249 -19.26 -21.64 -11.20
C ALA A 249 -20.78 -21.48 -11.04
N GLY A 250 -21.41 -20.77 -11.97
CA GLY A 250 -22.85 -20.78 -12.13
C GLY A 250 -23.28 -22.07 -12.79
N THR A 251 -24.05 -22.89 -12.10
CA THR A 251 -24.89 -23.93 -12.70
C THR A 251 -26.23 -23.27 -13.06
N GLY A 252 -26.71 -23.44 -14.29
CA GLY A 252 -27.91 -22.74 -14.79
C GLY A 252 -29.09 -22.79 -13.82
N ASP A 253 -29.90 -21.71 -13.80
CA ASP A 253 -31.14 -21.41 -13.06
C ASP A 253 -31.27 -21.77 -11.55
N ALA A 254 -30.39 -22.58 -10.97
CA ALA A 254 -30.29 -22.83 -9.53
C ALA A 254 -29.41 -21.77 -8.86
N LEU A 255 -29.85 -20.52 -8.95
CA LEU A 255 -29.17 -19.26 -8.59
C LEU A 255 -28.86 -19.05 -7.10
N LYS A 256 -28.78 -20.12 -6.30
CA LYS A 256 -28.52 -20.06 -4.85
C LYS A 256 -27.42 -21.03 -4.37
N ALA A 257 -26.96 -21.95 -5.21
CA ALA A 257 -25.93 -22.91 -4.86
C ALA A 257 -24.90 -22.97 -6.00
N THR A 258 -23.98 -22.02 -6.01
CA THR A 258 -22.84 -22.10 -6.92
C THR A 258 -21.98 -23.29 -6.52
N THR A 259 -21.63 -24.14 -7.48
CA THR A 259 -20.78 -25.30 -7.21
C THR A 259 -19.31 -24.92 -7.33
N PHE A 260 -18.49 -25.48 -6.44
CA PHE A 260 -17.03 -25.37 -6.53
C PHE A 260 -16.56 -26.21 -7.71
N ALA A 261 -16.22 -25.54 -8.81
CA ALA A 261 -15.93 -26.24 -10.06
C ALA A 261 -14.50 -26.76 -10.14
N SER A 262 -13.54 -26.01 -9.57
CA SER A 262 -12.11 -26.33 -9.60
C SER A 262 -11.31 -25.37 -8.73
N VAL A 263 -10.06 -25.74 -8.42
CA VAL A 263 -9.12 -24.83 -7.73
C VAL A 263 -8.94 -23.56 -8.57
N ASN A 264 -9.11 -22.41 -7.94
CA ASN A 264 -8.90 -21.12 -8.57
C ASN A 264 -7.41 -20.89 -8.81
N SER A 265 -7.01 -20.81 -10.08
CA SER A 265 -5.62 -20.55 -10.45
C SER A 265 -5.09 -19.20 -9.92
N ARG A 266 -5.99 -18.23 -9.70
CA ARG A 266 -5.74 -16.92 -9.07
C ARG A 266 -6.17 -16.87 -7.60
N GLY A 267 -6.78 -17.92 -7.06
CA GLY A 267 -7.11 -18.05 -5.65
C GLY A 267 -5.86 -18.12 -4.78
N ASP A 268 -6.06 -18.04 -3.46
CA ASP A 268 -4.97 -17.93 -2.49
C ASP A 268 -4.03 -16.77 -2.82
N ASN A 269 -4.63 -15.58 -2.95
CA ASN A 269 -3.94 -14.36 -3.35
C ASN A 269 -3.82 -13.31 -2.24
N VAL A 270 -4.05 -13.72 -0.99
CA VAL A 270 -3.81 -12.89 0.19
C VAL A 270 -2.31 -12.78 0.41
N HIS A 271 -1.82 -11.55 0.61
CA HIS A 271 -0.41 -11.25 0.78
C HIS A 271 -0.12 -10.88 2.23
N PHE A 272 0.62 -11.74 2.93
CA PHE A 272 0.93 -11.61 4.35
C PHE A 272 2.11 -10.65 4.62
N ARG A 273 1.99 -9.41 4.13
CA ARG A 273 3.06 -8.40 4.11
C ARG A 273 3.32 -7.72 5.46
N HIS A 274 2.35 -7.77 6.38
CA HIS A 274 2.43 -7.08 7.66
C HIS A 274 3.01 -8.02 8.72
N ASN A 275 4.33 -8.23 8.69
CA ASN A 275 5.00 -9.13 9.65
C ASN A 275 4.42 -10.57 9.62
N ARG A 276 4.30 -11.16 8.41
CA ARG A 276 3.68 -12.48 8.17
C ARG A 276 2.21 -12.55 8.58
N SER A 277 1.51 -11.43 8.46
CA SER A 277 0.07 -11.35 8.61
C SER A 277 -0.53 -10.44 7.54
N ALA A 278 -1.82 -10.59 7.31
CA ALA A 278 -2.62 -9.79 6.40
C ALA A 278 -3.74 -9.12 7.20
N ASN A 279 -4.05 -7.88 6.87
CA ASN A 279 -5.22 -7.22 7.44
C ASN A 279 -6.45 -7.66 6.65
N VAL A 280 -7.51 -7.98 7.39
CA VAL A 280 -8.75 -8.52 6.85
C VAL A 280 -9.88 -7.67 7.37
N GLY A 281 -10.63 -7.06 6.44
CA GLY A 281 -11.86 -6.33 6.73
C GLY A 281 -13.04 -7.23 6.49
N TRP A 282 -13.85 -7.43 7.51
CA TRP A 282 -15.06 -8.25 7.47
C TRP A 282 -16.26 -7.42 7.06
N LEU A 283 -17.32 -8.08 6.60
CA LEU A 283 -18.46 -7.38 6.01
C LEU A 283 -19.26 -6.54 7.01
N ASP A 284 -19.28 -6.95 8.28
CA ASP A 284 -19.83 -6.18 9.39
C ASP A 284 -19.01 -4.91 9.75
N GLY A 285 -17.82 -4.76 9.16
CA GLY A 285 -16.95 -3.60 9.30
C GLY A 285 -15.84 -3.74 10.34
N HIS A 286 -15.75 -4.87 11.06
CA HIS A 286 -14.59 -5.10 11.93
C HIS A 286 -13.35 -5.47 11.10
N VAL A 287 -12.17 -5.28 11.70
CA VAL A 287 -10.89 -5.59 11.05
C VAL A 287 -10.08 -6.48 11.96
N SER A 288 -9.59 -7.59 11.44
CA SER A 288 -8.67 -8.49 12.13
C SER A 288 -7.35 -8.60 11.38
N GLN A 289 -6.34 -9.17 12.03
CA GLN A 289 -5.05 -9.45 11.45
C GLN A 289 -4.85 -10.97 11.42
N GLU A 290 -4.93 -11.55 10.22
CA GLU A 290 -4.90 -12.98 10.01
C GLU A 290 -3.51 -13.48 9.61
N LYS A 291 -3.16 -14.66 10.10
CA LYS A 291 -1.91 -15.35 9.75
C LYS A 291 -2.15 -16.35 8.61
N PRO A 292 -1.13 -16.65 7.80
CA PRO A 292 -1.26 -17.66 6.76
C PRO A 292 -1.53 -19.02 7.38
N THR A 293 -2.63 -19.65 6.98
CA THR A 293 -2.85 -21.09 7.21
C THR A 293 -2.28 -21.90 6.05
N ARG A 294 -2.24 -21.30 4.85
CA ARG A 294 -1.69 -21.91 3.64
C ARG A 294 -0.92 -20.89 2.81
N VAL A 295 0.15 -21.37 2.18
CA VAL A 295 1.00 -20.61 1.26
C VAL A 295 1.06 -21.36 -0.06
N LYS A 296 0.90 -20.63 -1.16
CA LYS A 296 0.85 -21.24 -2.49
C LYS A 296 2.19 -21.88 -2.84
N ALA A 297 2.17 -22.96 -3.61
CA ALA A 297 3.37 -23.75 -3.90
C ALA A 297 4.41 -23.04 -4.79
N SER A 298 4.00 -21.98 -5.51
CA SER A 298 4.91 -21.24 -6.41
C SER A 298 6.09 -20.61 -5.67
N THR A 299 7.23 -20.50 -6.34
CA THR A 299 8.45 -19.93 -5.76
C THR A 299 8.24 -18.52 -5.23
N LEU A 300 7.57 -17.66 -6.01
CA LEU A 300 7.25 -16.29 -5.61
C LEU A 300 6.37 -16.26 -4.35
N ALA A 301 5.33 -17.09 -4.29
CA ALA A 301 4.44 -17.13 -3.15
C ALA A 301 5.13 -17.57 -1.86
N ARG A 302 6.09 -18.48 -1.92
CA ARG A 302 6.91 -18.86 -0.75
C ARG A 302 7.85 -17.74 -0.30
N GLN A 303 8.34 -16.91 -1.23
CA GLN A 303 9.25 -15.80 -0.93
C GLN A 303 8.51 -14.59 -0.34
N GLU A 304 7.38 -14.21 -0.94
CA GLU A 304 6.59 -13.04 -0.53
C GLU A 304 5.44 -13.39 0.43
N PHE A 305 5.32 -14.65 0.87
CA PHE A 305 4.22 -15.14 1.72
C PHE A 305 2.85 -14.81 1.11
N ILE A 306 2.57 -15.39 -0.05
CA ILE A 306 1.29 -15.29 -0.75
C ILE A 306 0.52 -16.59 -0.55
N GLY A 307 -0.73 -16.48 -0.15
CA GLY A 307 -1.56 -17.64 0.11
C GLY A 307 -2.91 -17.22 0.62
N ASN A 308 -3.33 -17.84 1.73
CA ASN A 308 -4.60 -17.52 2.34
C ASN A 308 -4.68 -17.97 3.80
N PHE A 309 -5.75 -17.59 4.46
CA PHE A 309 -6.11 -17.93 5.84
C PHE A 309 -7.40 -18.76 5.87
N GLY A 310 -7.72 -19.32 7.03
CA GLY A 310 -8.87 -20.22 7.20
C GLY A 310 -8.67 -21.60 6.58
N GLN A 311 -9.78 -22.33 6.43
CA GLN A 311 -9.82 -23.69 5.88
C GLN A 311 -9.56 -23.69 4.36
N MET A 312 -9.24 -24.86 3.79
CA MET A 312 -9.06 -25.02 2.33
C MET A 312 -10.40 -25.11 1.59
N ASP A 313 -11.25 -24.11 1.82
CA ASP A 313 -12.58 -23.98 1.25
C ASP A 313 -12.89 -22.50 0.99
N ASN A 314 -14.15 -22.21 0.71
CA ASN A 314 -14.63 -20.85 0.48
C ASN A 314 -15.45 -20.30 1.66
N SER A 315 -15.47 -20.95 2.82
CA SER A 315 -16.34 -20.60 3.96
C SER A 315 -16.26 -19.13 4.40
N LEU A 316 -15.06 -18.55 4.38
CA LEU A 316 -14.83 -17.14 4.76
C LEU A 316 -15.11 -16.14 3.63
N TYR A 317 -15.35 -16.62 2.42
CA TYR A 317 -15.50 -15.80 1.21
C TYR A 317 -16.92 -15.82 0.68
N ASP A 318 -17.58 -16.96 0.85
CA ASP A 318 -18.91 -17.18 0.36
C ASP A 318 -19.94 -16.53 1.29
N PRO A 319 -20.87 -15.72 0.76
CA PRO A 319 -21.89 -15.08 1.58
C PRO A 319 -23.06 -16.03 1.97
N TRP A 320 -23.03 -17.30 1.58
CA TRP A 320 -24.06 -18.31 1.82
C TRP A 320 -23.56 -19.41 2.79
N ASP A 321 -24.46 -20.03 3.59
CA ASP A 321 -24.11 -21.33 4.20
C ASP A 321 -24.08 -22.35 3.07
N LEU A 322 -23.05 -23.18 3.12
CA LEU A 322 -22.96 -24.44 2.40
C LEU A 322 -23.49 -25.57 3.29
#